data_AF-A0A2H1KME2-F1
#
_entry.id   AF-A0A2H1KME2-F1
#
_cell.length_a   1.000
_cell.length_b   1.000
_cell.length_c   1.000
_cell.angle_alpha   90.00
_cell.angle_beta   90.00
_cell.angle_gamma   90.00
#
_symmetry.space_group_name_H-M   'P 1'
#
loop_
_entity.id
_entity.type
_entity.pdbx_description
1 polymer ?
#
loop_
_entity_poly.entity_id
_entity_poly.type
_entity_poly.pdbx_seq_one_letter_code
_entity_poly.pdbx_strand_id
1 'polypeptide(L)'
;MLKVTNTTTTDHGTVELRGTTFSVERMTHTFNDGRETTDTYLHGARGAVYLLRPFIERDGDSGIRELISLKSGAPWRKHGNSVRVIEIAGVIEEQK
;
A
#
# COMPACT_ATOMS: atom_id res chain seq x y z
N MET A 1 -21.34 3.98 -16.05
CA MET A 1 -20.88 3.54 -14.72
C MET A 1 -19.51 2.90 -14.89
N LEU A 2 -18.50 3.33 -14.13
CA LEU A 2 -17.18 2.69 -14.16
C LEU A 2 -17.34 1.29 -13.58
N LYS A 3 -16.84 0.26 -14.30
CA LYS A 3 -16.91 -1.13 -13.84
C LYS A 3 -15.53 -1.76 -14.00
N VAL A 4 -15.08 -2.47 -12.97
CA VAL A 4 -13.88 -3.30 -13.03
C VAL A 4 -14.13 -4.45 -14.00
N THR A 5 -13.28 -4.58 -15.01
CA THR A 5 -13.32 -5.65 -16.01
C THR A 5 -12.29 -6.74 -15.72
N ASN A 6 -11.16 -6.37 -15.12
CA ASN A 6 -10.10 -7.29 -14.74
C ASN A 6 -9.47 -6.89 -13.42
N THR A 7 -8.98 -7.89 -12.70
CA THR A 7 -8.20 -7.73 -11.47
C THR A 7 -6.98 -8.63 -11.58
N THR A 8 -5.79 -8.06 -11.48
CA THR A 8 -4.53 -8.81 -11.45
C THR A 8 -3.86 -8.64 -10.10
N THR A 9 -3.30 -9.73 -9.58
CA THR A 9 -2.52 -9.74 -8.34
C THR A 9 -1.09 -10.13 -8.66
N THR A 10 -0.12 -9.34 -8.20
CA THR A 10 1.31 -9.56 -8.44
C THR A 10 2.06 -9.55 -7.12
N ASP A 11 2.85 -10.60 -6.87
CA ASP A 11 3.84 -10.61 -5.79
C ASP A 11 5.02 -9.70 -6.17
N HIS A 12 5.35 -8.76 -5.30
CA HIS A 12 6.38 -7.76 -5.50
C HIS A 12 7.56 -7.92 -4.51
N GLY A 13 7.70 -9.10 -3.92
CA GLY A 13 8.81 -9.45 -3.03
C GLY A 13 8.58 -9.00 -1.60
N THR A 14 9.63 -8.53 -0.94
CA THR A 14 9.58 -8.16 0.49
C THR A 14 10.18 -6.78 0.76
N VAL A 15 9.64 -6.08 1.76
CA VAL A 15 10.17 -4.82 2.28
C VAL A 15 10.38 -4.93 3.79
N GLU A 16 11.47 -4.35 4.29
CA GLU A 16 11.69 -4.23 5.74
C GLU A 16 11.34 -2.82 6.20
N LEU A 17 10.38 -2.72 7.13
CA LEU A 17 9.97 -1.46 7.74
C LEU A 17 10.11 -1.57 9.25
N ARG A 18 10.96 -0.70 9.80
CA ARG A 18 11.33 -0.53 11.20
C ARG A 18 11.81 -1.83 11.82
N GLY A 19 12.48 -2.71 11.07
CA GLY A 19 12.89 -4.04 11.55
C GLY A 19 11.77 -5.08 11.52
N THR A 20 10.73 -4.87 10.73
CA THR A 20 9.69 -5.87 10.44
C THR A 20 9.65 -6.11 8.93
N THR A 21 9.86 -7.36 8.51
CA THR A 21 9.73 -7.75 7.10
C THR A 21 8.27 -7.98 6.74
N PHE A 22 7.85 -7.43 5.60
CA PHE A 22 6.54 -7.62 5.00
C PHE A 22 6.71 -8.22 3.60
N SER A 23 5.84 -9.14 3.19
CA SER A 23 5.68 -9.42 1.76
C SER A 23 4.76 -8.40 1.12
N VAL A 24 5.06 -8.04 -0.12
CA VAL A 24 4.38 -6.97 -0.86
C VAL A 24 3.54 -7.61 -1.95
N GLU A 25 2.24 -7.31 -1.95
CA GLU A 25 1.31 -7.71 -3.00
C GLU A 25 0.74 -6.46 -3.65
N ARG A 26 0.64 -6.44 -4.98
CA ARG A 26 -0.05 -5.39 -5.73
C ARG A 26 -1.27 -5.93 -6.44
N MET A 27 -2.39 -5.26 -6.22
CA MET A 27 -3.66 -5.58 -6.86
C MET A 27 -4.01 -4.45 -7.83
N THR A 28 -4.03 -4.76 -9.13
CA THR A 28 -4.39 -3.78 -10.16
C THR A 28 -5.79 -4.08 -10.68
N HIS A 29 -6.65 -3.08 -10.61
CA HIS A 29 -8.00 -3.10 -11.17
C HIS A 29 -8.00 -2.34 -12.50
N THR A 30 -8.36 -3.04 -13.58
CA THR A 30 -8.59 -2.43 -14.88
C THR A 30 -10.08 -2.16 -15.05
N PHE A 31 -10.43 -0.93 -15.44
CA PHE A 31 -11.81 -0.51 -15.67
C PHE A 31 -12.18 -0.64 -17.15
N ASN A 32 -13.48 -0.62 -17.43
CA ASN A 32 -14.04 -0.74 -18.78
C ASN A 32 -13.65 0.40 -19.74
N ASP A 33 -13.12 1.51 -19.24
CA ASP A 33 -12.57 2.63 -20.02
C ASP A 33 -11.04 2.51 -20.23
N GLY A 34 -10.42 1.43 -19.76
CA GLY A 34 -8.98 1.20 -19.83
C GLY A 34 -8.16 1.86 -18.73
N ARG A 35 -8.78 2.62 -17.82
CA ARG A 35 -8.07 3.15 -16.64
C ARG A 35 -7.64 2.00 -15.74
N GLU A 36 -6.51 2.18 -15.06
CA GLU A 36 -6.03 1.25 -14.03
C GLU A 36 -5.87 1.95 -12.69
N THR A 37 -6.15 1.23 -11.62
CA THR A 37 -5.81 1.62 -10.24
C THR A 37 -5.12 0.47 -9.55
N THR A 38 -4.05 0.75 -8.82
CA THR A 38 -3.28 -0.28 -8.12
C THR A 38 -3.30 0.00 -6.63
N ASP A 39 -3.73 -1.01 -5.86
CA ASP A 39 -3.60 -1.04 -4.40
C ASP A 39 -2.38 -1.88 -4.02
N THR A 40 -1.60 -1.39 -3.05
CA THR A 40 -0.42 -2.10 -2.53
C THR A 40 -0.72 -2.59 -1.11
N TYR A 41 -0.61 -3.90 -0.91
CA TYR A 41 -0.79 -4.58 0.35
C TYR A 41 0.54 -5.07 0.92
N LEU A 42 0.69 -4.91 2.23
CA LEU A 42 1.80 -5.46 3.00
C LEU A 42 1.29 -6.55 3.93
N HIS A 43 1.85 -7.74 3.80
CA HIS A 43 1.50 -8.87 4.64
C HIS A 43 2.59 -9.06 5.69
N GLY A 44 2.20 -8.88 6.95
CA GLY A 44 3.05 -9.06 8.11
C GLY A 44 2.85 -10.44 8.77
N ALA A 45 3.58 -10.64 9.85
CA ALA A 45 3.49 -11.87 10.64
C ALA A 45 2.05 -12.16 11.12
N ARG A 46 1.75 -13.45 11.29
CA ARG A 46 0.45 -13.94 11.81
C ARG A 46 -0.76 -13.49 10.98
N GLY A 47 -0.58 -13.32 9.67
CA GLY A 47 -1.65 -12.96 8.74
C GLY A 47 -2.12 -11.51 8.87
N ALA A 48 -1.31 -10.62 9.45
CA ALA A 48 -1.62 -9.20 9.45
C ALA A 48 -1.54 -8.65 8.02
N VAL A 49 -2.54 -7.87 7.59
CA VAL A 49 -2.56 -7.25 6.26
C VAL A 49 -2.76 -5.75 6.41
N TYR A 50 -1.93 -4.99 5.71
CA TYR A 50 -1.94 -3.54 5.71
C TYR A 50 -2.10 -3.02 4.29
N LEU A 51 -2.90 -1.98 4.10
CA LEU A 51 -3.01 -1.23 2.85
C LEU A 51 -2.09 -0.02 2.91
N LEU A 52 -1.31 0.21 1.85
CA LEU A 52 -0.61 1.47 1.64
C LEU A 52 -1.60 2.53 1.15
N ARG A 53 -2.10 3.33 2.10
CA ARG A 53 -3.08 4.36 1.78
C ARG A 53 -2.39 5.65 1.30
N PRO A 54 -2.70 6.17 0.11
CA PRO A 54 -2.21 7.47 -0.36
C PRO A 54 -2.67 8.63 0.51
N PHE A 55 -1.75 9.55 0.80
CA PHE A 55 -2.11 10.92 1.15
C PHE A 55 -2.42 11.67 -0.14
N ILE A 56 -3.67 12.09 -0.29
CA ILE A 56 -4.05 13.00 -1.37
C ILE A 56 -3.72 14.41 -0.90
N GLU A 57 -2.71 15.02 -1.50
CA GLU A 57 -2.34 16.41 -1.24
C GLU A 57 -2.95 17.33 -2.29
N ARG A 58 -2.89 18.64 -2.03
CA ARG A 58 -3.50 19.68 -2.88
C ARG A 58 -2.98 19.63 -4.33
N ASP A 59 -1.75 19.18 -4.52
CA ASP A 59 -1.04 19.11 -5.80
C ASP A 59 -0.98 17.71 -6.39
N GLY A 60 -1.76 16.76 -5.82
CA GLY A 60 -1.86 15.39 -6.30
C GLY A 60 -1.26 14.37 -5.34
N ASP A 61 -0.80 13.26 -5.90
CA ASP A 61 -0.22 12.17 -5.14
C ASP A 61 1.24 12.47 -4.76
N SER A 62 1.52 12.65 -3.47
CA SER A 62 2.87 12.95 -2.97
C SER A 62 3.79 11.73 -2.95
N GLY A 63 3.30 10.54 -3.31
CA GLY A 63 3.99 9.27 -3.15
C GLY A 63 4.07 8.81 -1.69
N ILE A 64 3.65 9.64 -0.72
CA ILE A 64 3.61 9.26 0.68
C ILE A 64 2.41 8.36 0.93
N ARG A 65 2.63 7.28 1.65
CA ARG A 65 1.63 6.29 2.07
C ARG A 65 1.67 6.08 3.57
N GLU A 66 0.50 5.89 4.17
CA GLU A 66 0.39 5.37 5.53
C GLU A 66 -0.02 3.90 5.50
N LEU A 67 0.62 3.08 6.35
CA LEU A 67 0.26 1.68 6.50
C LEU A 67 -1.00 1.57 7.34
N ILE A 68 -2.14 1.20 6.73
CA ILE A 68 -3.42 1.05 7.42
C ILE A 68 -3.76 -0.42 7.60
N SER A 69 -3.96 -0.87 8.84
CA SER A 69 -4.39 -2.23 9.14
C SER A 69 -5.78 -2.51 8.56
N LEU A 70 -5.93 -3.52 7.70
CA LEU A 70 -7.24 -3.90 7.17
C LEU A 70 -8.16 -4.51 8.24
N LYS A 71 -7.59 -5.03 9.33
CA LYS A 71 -8.37 -5.61 10.44
C LYS A 71 -9.01 -4.54 11.32
N SER A 72 -8.33 -3.42 11.56
CA SER A 72 -8.75 -2.42 12.55
C SER A 72 -8.99 -1.03 11.97
N GLY A 73 -8.61 -0.78 10.72
CA GLY A 73 -8.61 0.55 10.11
C GLY A 73 -7.59 1.52 10.72
N ALA A 74 -6.83 1.09 11.73
CA ALA A 74 -5.87 1.92 12.43
C ALA A 74 -4.52 1.93 11.70
N PRO A 75 -3.77 3.06 11.74
CA PRO A 75 -2.40 3.10 11.27
C PRO A 75 -1.53 2.09 12.00
N TRP A 76 -0.64 1.41 11.28
CA TRP A 76 0.41 0.64 11.89
C TRP A 76 1.40 1.57 12.58
N ARG A 77 1.66 1.28 13.86
CA ARG A 77 2.54 2.06 14.70
C ARG A 77 3.65 1.18 15.23
N LYS A 78 4.86 1.74 15.29
CA LYS A 78 5.97 1.15 16.04
C LYS A 78 6.54 2.22 16.97
N HIS A 79 6.70 1.88 18.25
CA HIS A 79 7.12 2.83 19.29
C HIS A 79 6.25 4.10 19.39
N GLY A 80 4.94 3.98 19.13
CA GLY A 80 3.96 5.08 19.26
C GLY A 80 3.75 5.93 18.00
N ASN A 81 4.70 5.95 17.08
CA ASN A 81 4.61 6.71 15.84
C ASN A 81 3.99 5.88 14.72
N SER A 82 3.13 6.49 13.89
CA SER A 82 2.66 5.83 12.67
C SER A 82 3.79 5.75 11.66
N VAL A 83 3.87 4.60 10.98
CA VAL A 83 4.87 4.39 9.95
C VAL A 83 4.33 4.89 8.63
N ARG A 84 5.11 5.78 8.02
CA ARG A 84 4.86 6.30 6.67
C ARG A 84 5.96 5.82 5.75
N VAL A 85 5.58 5.58 4.51
CA VAL A 85 6.50 5.15 3.47
C VAL A 85 6.34 6.05 2.25
N ILE A 86 7.39 6.11 1.44
CA ILE A 86 7.36 6.68 0.11
C ILE A 86 7.24 5.50 -0.85
N GLU A 87 6.21 5.52 -1.68
CA GLU A 87 6.01 4.58 -2.78
C GLU A 87 6.17 5.32 -4.12
N ILE A 88 7.31 5.13 -4.78
CA ILE A 88 7.61 5.75 -6.08
C ILE A 88 8.14 4.68 -7.02
N ALA A 89 7.58 4.62 -8.24
CA ALA A 89 8.01 3.70 -9.30
C ALA A 89 8.13 2.23 -8.84
N GLY A 90 7.29 1.82 -7.91
CA GLY A 90 7.26 0.46 -7.39
C GLY A 90 8.21 0.15 -6.23
N VAL A 91 9.02 1.12 -5.80
CA VAL A 91 9.91 1.03 -4.64
C VAL A 91 9.19 1.55 -3.40
N ILE A 92 9.31 0.86 -2.27
CA ILE A 92 8.72 1.23 -0.97
C ILE A 92 9.85 1.47 0.02
N GLU A 93 9.95 2.68 0.55
CA GLU A 93 10.96 3.08 1.53
C GLU A 93 10.34 3.84 2.70
N GLU A 94 10.94 3.76 3.89
CA GLU A 94 10.48 4.57 5.02
C GLU A 94 10.65 6.06 4.77
N GLN A 95 9.62 6.84 5.09
CA GLN A 95 9.75 8.28 5.20
C GLN A 95 10.52 8.61 6.48
N LYS A 96 11.71 9.23 6.32
CA LYS A 96 12.56 9.68 7.42
C LYS A 96 12.07 10.98 8.04
#